data_AF-A0A6N7HHQ3-F1
#
_entry.id   AF-A0A6N7HHQ3-F1
#
_cell.length_a   1.000
_cell.length_b   1.000
_cell.length_c   1.000
_cell.angle_alpha   90.00
_cell.angle_beta   90.00
_cell.angle_gamma   90.00
#
_symmetry.space_group_name_H-M   'P 1'
#
loop_
_entity.id
_entity.type
_entity.pdbx_description
1 polymer ?
#
loop_
_entity_poly.entity_id
_entity_poly.type
_entity_poly.pdbx_seq_one_letter_code
_entity_poly.pdbx_strand_id
1 'polypeptide(L)'
;MTRPADSELLVIYKPEGLRRVCTDDEARHLVLAWTSVLRWLRGADPDELPESALVGHVARKAALRIPRFPEYDVRLWAEHARGLAHLPNGNQAAGPLAGVVAGLLTSIHLQRTCQERCWLNRVAIEHLYGGVASFEPHRQVLIPRLLDGPVSIERWTGQRLELALASKFLVRRALSAEAVTNLVHVEITTADRAANLLKAVEIPAMLVDESGCMR
;
A
#
# COMPACT_ATOMS: atom_id res chain seq x y z
N MET A 1 -14.45 16.81 0.37
CA MET A 1 -15.31 15.67 0.75
C MET A 1 -14.77 15.08 2.02
N THR A 2 -15.60 14.86 3.03
CA THR A 2 -15.20 14.26 4.30
C THR A 2 -15.17 12.74 4.15
N ARG A 3 -14.00 12.15 4.40
CA ARG A 3 -13.80 10.70 4.48
C ARG A 3 -14.76 10.09 5.53
N PRO A 4 -15.34 8.89 5.30
CA PRO A 4 -16.10 8.17 6.33
C PRO A 4 -15.27 8.02 7.62
N ALA A 5 -15.92 8.16 8.77
CA ALA A 5 -15.25 8.12 10.07
C ALA A 5 -14.56 6.76 10.35
N ASP A 6 -15.05 5.69 9.72
CA ASP A 6 -14.60 4.30 9.82
C ASP A 6 -13.65 3.89 8.69
N SER A 7 -13.07 4.86 7.97
CA SER A 7 -12.13 4.53 6.91
C SER A 7 -10.81 4.01 7.44
N GLU A 8 -10.30 2.98 6.77
CA GLU A 8 -9.04 2.32 7.02
C GLU A 8 -8.27 2.18 5.71
N LEU A 9 -6.95 2.02 5.82
CA LEU A 9 -6.09 1.68 4.71
C LEU A 9 -5.89 0.16 4.71
N LEU A 10 -6.22 -0.45 3.58
CA LEU A 10 -6.01 -1.86 3.32
C LEU A 10 -4.74 -2.02 2.48
N VAL A 11 -3.79 -2.82 2.98
CA VAL A 11 -2.55 -3.17 2.26
C VAL A 11 -2.55 -4.67 2.02
N ILE A 12 -2.39 -5.08 0.76
CA ILE A 12 -2.35 -6.49 0.37
C ILE A 12 -1.03 -6.77 -0.33
N TYR A 13 -0.21 -7.62 0.27
CA TYR A 13 0.98 -8.17 -0.35
C TYR A 13 0.59 -9.42 -1.11
N LYS A 14 0.73 -9.38 -2.43
CA LYS A 14 0.46 -10.52 -3.31
C LYS A 14 1.51 -11.61 -3.10
N PRO A 15 1.35 -12.85 -3.61
CA PRO A 15 2.29 -13.93 -3.32
C PRO A 15 3.75 -13.59 -3.62
N GLU A 16 4.02 -12.93 -4.75
CA GLU A 16 5.36 -12.43 -5.11
C GLU A 16 5.86 -11.33 -4.15
N GLY A 17 4.98 -10.40 -3.75
CA GLY A 17 5.31 -9.32 -2.81
C GLY A 17 5.52 -9.81 -1.37
N LEU A 18 4.76 -10.82 -0.94
CA LEU A 18 4.89 -11.44 0.39
C LEU A 18 6.22 -12.18 0.54
N ARG A 19 6.68 -12.84 -0.54
CA ARG A 19 7.98 -13.54 -0.58
C ARG A 19 9.16 -12.61 -0.79
N ARG A 20 8.93 -11.35 -1.17
CA ARG A 20 10.00 -10.40 -1.51
C ARG A 20 10.76 -9.95 -0.26
N VAL A 21 12.07 -10.17 -0.27
CA VAL A 21 13.02 -9.60 0.69
C VAL A 21 13.78 -8.50 -0.02
N CYS A 22 13.68 -7.27 0.48
CA CYS A 22 14.45 -6.12 -0.01
C CYS A 22 15.90 -6.21 0.46
N THR A 23 16.83 -5.91 -0.43
CA THR A 23 18.24 -5.66 -0.05
C THR A 23 18.36 -4.35 0.73
N ASP A 24 19.52 -4.10 1.36
CA ASP A 24 19.79 -2.85 2.07
C ASP A 24 19.65 -1.64 1.14
N ASP A 25 20.15 -1.75 -0.09
CA ASP A 25 20.08 -0.68 -1.08
C ASP A 25 18.65 -0.41 -1.54
N GLU A 26 17.84 -1.46 -1.75
CA GLU A 26 16.43 -1.33 -2.10
C GLU A 26 15.61 -0.71 -0.98
N ALA A 27 15.84 -1.16 0.26
CA ALA A 27 15.16 -0.63 1.45
C ALA A 27 15.53 0.85 1.65
N ARG A 28 16.81 1.20 1.54
CA ARG A 28 17.31 2.58 1.62
C ARG A 28 16.72 3.45 0.52
N HIS A 29 16.73 2.98 -0.73
CA HIS A 29 16.18 3.72 -1.87
C HIS A 29 14.68 3.99 -1.68
N LEU A 30 13.89 3.00 -1.22
CA LEU A 30 12.47 3.20 -0.94
C LEU A 30 12.23 4.29 0.12
N VAL A 31 13.01 4.31 1.20
CA VAL A 31 12.88 5.35 2.24
C VAL A 31 13.34 6.71 1.74
N LEU A 32 14.44 6.80 1.01
CA LEU A 32 14.91 8.07 0.41
C LEU A 32 13.90 8.63 -0.59
N ALA A 33 13.31 7.76 -1.42
CA ALA A 33 12.24 8.11 -2.33
C ALA A 33 10.99 8.58 -1.58
N TRP A 34 10.64 7.92 -0.47
CA TRP A 34 9.49 8.30 0.33
C TRP A 34 9.71 9.67 0.99
N THR A 35 10.89 9.88 1.56
CA THR A 35 11.31 11.17 2.10
C THR A 35 11.28 12.25 1.01
N SER A 36 11.72 11.96 -0.21
CA SER A 36 11.66 12.90 -1.33
C SER A 36 10.21 13.25 -1.71
N VAL A 37 9.31 12.26 -1.78
CA VAL A 37 7.87 12.50 -1.98
C VAL A 37 7.31 13.40 -0.89
N LEU A 38 7.64 13.15 0.37
CA LEU A 38 7.19 13.99 1.48
C LEU A 38 7.78 15.42 1.43
N ARG A 39 9.04 15.58 1.02
CA ARG A 39 9.67 16.90 0.82
C ARG A 39 8.99 17.68 -0.29
N TRP A 40 8.72 17.04 -1.43
CA TRP A 40 7.98 17.63 -2.54
C TRP A 40 6.58 18.09 -2.09
N LEU A 41 5.84 17.22 -1.39
CA LEU A 41 4.51 17.56 -0.84
C LEU A 41 4.56 18.70 0.18
N ARG A 42 5.71 18.92 0.82
CA ARG A 42 5.96 20.06 1.72
C ARG A 42 6.44 21.33 1.00
N GLY A 43 6.57 21.31 -0.32
CA GLY A 43 6.90 22.47 -1.15
C GLY A 43 8.35 22.53 -1.64
N ALA A 44 9.14 21.47 -1.48
CA ALA A 44 10.45 21.40 -2.13
C ALA A 44 10.30 21.31 -3.65
N ASP A 45 11.22 21.93 -4.38
CA ASP A 45 11.30 21.82 -5.83
C ASP A 45 11.56 20.35 -6.21
N PRO A 46 10.69 19.69 -7.01
CA PRO A 46 10.89 18.31 -7.41
C PRO A 46 12.19 18.07 -8.16
N ASP A 47 12.71 19.05 -8.92
CA ASP A 47 13.91 18.87 -9.75
C ASP A 47 15.22 18.87 -8.93
N GLU A 48 15.17 19.41 -7.70
CA GLU A 48 16.29 19.43 -6.76
C GLU A 48 16.35 18.18 -5.87
N LEU A 49 15.35 17.29 -5.97
CA LEU A 49 15.27 16.09 -5.13
C LEU A 49 16.09 14.93 -5.70
N PRO A 50 16.81 14.15 -4.86
CA PRO A 50 17.57 12.98 -5.31
C PRO A 50 16.73 11.94 -6.08
N GLU A 51 15.42 11.90 -5.83
CA GLU A 51 14.48 10.93 -6.39
C GLU A 51 13.39 11.59 -7.26
N SER A 52 13.74 12.70 -7.93
CA SER A 52 12.84 13.53 -8.74
C SER A 52 12.02 12.73 -9.77
N ALA A 53 12.64 11.77 -10.46
CA ALA A 53 11.95 10.92 -11.43
C ALA A 53 10.83 10.08 -10.81
N LEU A 54 11.04 9.59 -9.58
CA LEU A 54 10.06 8.81 -8.84
C LEU A 54 8.96 9.73 -8.29
N VAL A 55 9.32 10.89 -7.74
CA VAL A 55 8.36 11.93 -7.33
C VAL A 55 7.43 12.28 -8.49
N GLY A 56 7.97 12.56 -9.67
CA GLY A 56 7.20 12.83 -10.88
C GLY A 56 6.31 11.65 -11.29
N HIS A 57 6.76 10.40 -11.11
CA HIS A 57 5.92 9.23 -11.34
C HIS A 57 4.71 9.16 -10.40
N VAL A 58 4.92 9.38 -9.10
CA VAL A 58 3.87 9.41 -8.08
C VAL A 58 2.84 10.49 -8.42
N ALA A 59 3.31 11.71 -8.72
CA ALA A 59 2.45 12.83 -9.11
C ALA A 59 1.57 12.50 -10.33
N ARG A 60 2.17 11.99 -11.41
CA ARG A 60 1.43 11.59 -12.62
C ARG A 60 0.40 10.51 -12.35
N LYS A 61 0.75 9.48 -11.55
CA LYS A 61 -0.16 8.38 -11.22
C LYS A 61 -1.31 8.80 -10.30
N ALA A 62 -1.09 9.77 -9.41
CA ALA A 62 -2.15 10.39 -8.62
C ALA A 62 -3.10 11.19 -9.52
N ALA A 63 -2.56 12.09 -10.36
CA ALA A 63 -3.33 12.95 -11.26
C ALA A 63 -4.28 12.16 -12.20
N LEU A 64 -3.83 11.02 -12.73
CA LEU A 64 -4.66 10.14 -13.56
C LEU A 64 -5.83 9.50 -12.83
N ARG A 65 -5.83 9.48 -11.48
CA ARG A 65 -6.87 8.85 -10.65
C ARG A 65 -7.84 9.84 -10.04
N ILE A 66 -7.43 11.09 -9.81
CA ILE A 66 -8.25 12.15 -9.19
C ILE A 66 -9.67 12.23 -9.76
N PRO A 67 -9.91 12.19 -11.09
CA PRO A 67 -11.27 12.33 -11.63
C PRO A 67 -12.26 11.24 -11.18
N ARG A 68 -11.75 10.08 -10.74
CA ARG A 68 -12.57 8.94 -10.31
C ARG A 68 -12.47 8.67 -8.81
N PHE A 69 -11.38 9.10 -8.19
CA PHE A 69 -10.99 8.72 -6.84
C PHE A 69 -10.43 9.96 -6.11
N PRO A 70 -11.27 10.71 -5.38
CA PRO A 70 -10.86 11.96 -4.72
C PRO A 70 -9.77 11.76 -3.67
N GLU A 71 -9.61 10.55 -3.12
CA GLU A 71 -8.54 10.21 -2.18
C GLU A 71 -7.12 10.31 -2.79
N TYR A 72 -7.00 10.43 -4.12
CA TYR A 72 -5.74 10.70 -4.81
C TYR A 72 -5.44 12.20 -5.00
N ASP A 73 -6.20 13.09 -4.35
CA ASP A 73 -5.92 14.52 -4.39
C ASP A 73 -4.58 14.85 -3.70
N VAL A 74 -3.61 15.24 -4.54
CA VAL A 74 -2.26 15.63 -4.09
C VAL A 74 -2.30 16.84 -3.15
N ARG A 75 -3.30 17.71 -3.23
CA ARG A 75 -3.45 18.86 -2.31
C ARG A 75 -3.70 18.38 -0.88
N LEU A 76 -4.60 17.40 -0.72
CA LEU A 76 -4.87 16.77 0.56
C LEU A 76 -3.64 16.02 1.09
N TRP A 77 -2.90 15.33 0.21
CA TRP A 77 -1.63 14.69 0.58
C TRP A 77 -0.60 15.71 1.08
N ALA A 78 -0.52 16.88 0.45
CA ALA A 78 0.35 17.97 0.85
C ALA A 78 -0.03 18.54 2.23
N GLU A 79 -1.32 18.70 2.52
CA GLU A 79 -1.80 19.09 3.86
C GLU A 79 -1.35 18.09 4.93
N HIS A 80 -1.54 16.79 4.69
CA HIS A 80 -1.09 15.75 5.59
C HIS A 80 0.43 15.74 5.79
N ALA A 81 1.20 15.93 4.71
CA ALA A 81 2.66 15.93 4.75
C ALA A 81 3.22 17.16 5.48
N ARG A 82 2.59 18.33 5.32
CA ARG A 82 2.96 19.56 6.08
C ARG A 82 2.73 19.40 7.58
N GLY A 83 1.75 18.59 7.98
CA GLY A 83 1.48 18.26 9.39
C GLY A 83 2.42 17.22 10.00
N LEU A 84 3.50 16.80 9.32
CA LEU A 84 4.49 15.88 9.89
C LEU A 84 5.60 16.66 10.62
N ALA A 85 5.86 16.31 11.88
CA ALA A 85 6.93 16.92 12.67
C ALA A 85 8.32 16.59 12.09
N HIS A 86 8.51 15.34 11.68
CA HIS A 86 9.78 14.82 11.19
C HIS A 86 9.58 14.01 9.92
N LEU A 87 10.59 14.00 9.06
CA LEU A 87 10.62 13.11 7.90
C LEU A 87 11.46 11.88 8.25
N PRO A 88 11.14 10.69 7.70
CA PRO A 88 11.94 9.50 7.92
C PRO A 88 13.37 9.74 7.41
N ASN A 89 14.35 9.30 8.19
CA ASN A 89 15.74 9.26 7.76
C ASN A 89 15.97 7.94 7.00
N GLY A 90 16.89 7.94 6.04
CA GLY A 90 17.14 6.81 5.13
C GLY A 90 17.71 5.53 5.79
N ASN A 91 17.56 5.37 7.10
CA ASN A 91 18.13 4.27 7.86
C ASN A 91 17.10 3.14 7.97
N GLN A 92 16.91 2.40 6.88
CA GLN A 92 16.14 1.17 6.86
C GLN A 92 17.04 0.02 6.44
N ALA A 93 17.07 -1.04 7.26
CA ALA A 93 17.82 -2.25 6.97
C ALA A 93 17.04 -3.16 6.01
N ALA A 94 17.77 -4.06 5.34
CA ALA A 94 17.22 -5.17 4.57
C ALA A 94 16.15 -5.95 5.35
N GLY A 95 15.21 -6.52 4.62
CA GLY A 95 14.14 -7.29 5.22
C GLY A 95 12.95 -7.50 4.31
N PRO A 96 11.88 -8.15 4.79
CA PRO A 96 10.68 -8.36 4.02
C PRO A 96 10.09 -7.04 3.50
N LEU A 97 9.58 -7.03 2.27
CA LEU A 97 8.93 -5.86 1.69
C LEU A 97 7.84 -5.30 2.61
N ALA A 98 7.07 -6.19 3.26
CA ALA A 98 6.05 -5.78 4.22
C ALA A 98 6.61 -4.98 5.41
N GLY A 99 7.81 -5.33 5.90
CA GLY A 99 8.48 -4.57 6.96
C GLY A 99 8.91 -3.18 6.49
N VAL A 100 9.42 -3.06 5.26
CA VAL A 100 9.80 -1.76 4.68
C VAL A 100 8.58 -0.86 4.49
N VAL A 101 7.50 -1.41 3.91
CA VAL A 101 6.24 -0.67 3.71
C VAL A 101 5.63 -0.26 5.04
N ALA A 102 5.62 -1.14 6.04
CA ALA A 102 5.19 -0.81 7.40
C ALA A 102 5.96 0.39 7.97
N GLY A 103 7.29 0.44 7.78
CA GLY A 103 8.12 1.60 8.16
C GLY A 103 7.67 2.91 7.48
N LEU A 104 7.36 2.87 6.18
CA LEU A 104 6.84 4.04 5.45
C LEU A 104 5.51 4.51 6.04
N LEU A 105 4.58 3.60 6.32
CA LEU A 105 3.25 3.92 6.85
C LEU A 105 3.33 4.44 8.29
N THR A 106 4.17 3.85 9.13
CA THR A 106 4.41 4.34 10.49
C THR A 106 5.06 5.72 10.50
N SER A 107 5.92 6.04 9.53
CA SER A 107 6.55 7.37 9.43
C SER A 107 5.55 8.52 9.22
N ILE A 108 4.34 8.22 8.74
CA ILE A 108 3.23 9.18 8.63
C ILE A 108 2.16 8.98 9.71
N HIS A 109 2.53 8.31 10.79
CA HIS A 109 1.70 8.05 11.97
C HIS A 109 0.46 7.21 11.69
N LEU A 110 0.53 6.27 10.75
CA LEU A 110 -0.46 5.20 10.67
C LEU A 110 -0.11 4.07 11.63
N GLN A 111 -1.16 3.45 12.16
CA GLN A 111 -1.06 2.31 13.07
C GLN A 111 -1.67 1.10 12.40
N ARG A 112 -0.94 -0.02 12.38
CA ARG A 112 -1.47 -1.29 11.93
C ARG A 112 -2.39 -1.85 13.01
N THR A 113 -3.62 -2.19 12.63
CA THR A 113 -4.63 -2.74 13.54
C THR A 113 -4.83 -4.24 13.36
N CYS A 114 -4.38 -4.79 12.23
CA CYS A 114 -4.51 -6.20 11.91
C CYS A 114 -3.50 -6.59 10.83
N GLN A 115 -2.98 -7.82 10.90
CA GLN A 115 -2.19 -8.46 9.87
C GLN A 115 -2.57 -9.94 9.77
N GLU A 116 -3.09 -10.35 8.61
CA GLU A 116 -3.54 -11.72 8.37
C GLU A 116 -2.82 -12.33 7.18
N ARG A 117 -2.33 -13.56 7.33
CA ARG A 117 -1.77 -14.35 6.23
C ARG A 117 -2.79 -15.40 5.79
N CYS A 118 -3.31 -15.26 4.58
CA CYS A 118 -4.43 -16.06 4.09
C CYS A 118 -4.27 -16.41 2.61
N TRP A 119 -5.13 -17.29 2.10
CA TRP A 119 -5.27 -17.56 0.69
C TRP A 119 -6.49 -16.81 0.15
N LEU A 120 -6.30 -16.13 -0.98
CA LEU A 120 -7.43 -15.59 -1.70
C LEU A 120 -8.16 -16.73 -2.40
N ASN A 121 -9.48 -16.72 -2.38
CA ASN A 121 -10.29 -17.49 -3.31
C ASN A 121 -10.91 -16.56 -4.37
N ARG A 122 -11.64 -17.12 -5.32
CA ARG A 122 -12.26 -16.33 -6.40
C ARG A 122 -13.22 -15.27 -5.87
N VAL A 123 -14.00 -15.57 -4.83
CA VAL A 123 -14.95 -14.63 -4.22
C VAL A 123 -14.22 -13.43 -3.62
N ALA A 124 -13.15 -13.66 -2.86
CA ALA A 124 -12.31 -12.59 -2.31
C ALA A 124 -11.66 -11.73 -3.43
N ILE A 125 -11.22 -12.35 -4.52
CA ILE A 125 -10.64 -11.63 -5.67
C ILE A 125 -11.70 -10.74 -6.34
N GLU A 126 -12.93 -11.22 -6.52
CA GLU A 126 -14.03 -10.42 -7.07
C GLU A 126 -14.41 -9.26 -6.14
N HIS A 127 -14.41 -9.44 -4.81
CA HIS A 127 -14.62 -8.33 -3.87
C HIS A 127 -13.54 -7.24 -3.96
N LEU A 128 -12.30 -7.62 -4.27
CA LEU A 128 -11.18 -6.71 -4.43
C LEU A 128 -11.20 -5.98 -5.77
N TYR A 129 -11.46 -6.71 -6.87
CA TYR A 129 -11.21 -6.20 -8.22
C TYR A 129 -12.43 -6.16 -9.14
N GLY A 130 -13.52 -6.86 -8.82
CA GLY A 130 -14.69 -7.02 -9.70
C GLY A 130 -15.37 -5.70 -10.09
N GLY A 131 -15.29 -4.67 -9.24
CA GLY A 131 -15.82 -3.34 -9.54
C GLY A 131 -14.89 -2.45 -10.38
N VAL A 132 -13.69 -2.92 -10.73
CA VAL A 132 -12.69 -2.12 -11.45
C VAL A 132 -12.76 -2.46 -12.94
N ALA A 133 -13.07 -1.47 -13.79
CA ALA A 133 -13.17 -1.69 -15.24
C ALA A 133 -11.91 -2.28 -15.90
N SER A 134 -10.73 -2.05 -15.32
CA SER A 134 -9.49 -2.65 -15.79
C SER A 134 -9.27 -4.10 -15.35
N PHE A 135 -10.12 -4.66 -14.50
CA PHE A 135 -9.97 -6.03 -14.03
C PHE A 135 -10.35 -7.04 -15.10
N GLU A 136 -11.48 -6.86 -15.78
CA GLU A 136 -12.00 -7.83 -16.75
C GLU A 136 -10.97 -8.17 -17.86
N PRO A 137 -10.30 -7.20 -18.51
CA PRO A 137 -9.28 -7.49 -19.52
C PRO A 137 -8.04 -8.23 -19.00
N HIS A 138 -7.78 -8.17 -17.69
CA HIS A 138 -6.59 -8.77 -17.06
C HIS A 138 -6.92 -9.99 -16.19
N ARG A 139 -8.20 -10.35 -16.10
CA ARG A 139 -8.73 -11.36 -15.18
C ARG A 139 -8.05 -12.72 -15.35
N GLN A 140 -7.84 -13.14 -16.60
CA GLN A 140 -7.22 -14.43 -16.95
C GLN A 140 -5.75 -14.54 -16.51
N VAL A 141 -5.04 -13.41 -16.37
CA VAL A 141 -3.64 -13.37 -15.92
C VAL A 141 -3.57 -13.14 -14.41
N LEU A 142 -4.42 -12.26 -13.87
CA LEU A 142 -4.35 -11.84 -12.48
C LEU A 142 -4.87 -12.92 -11.52
N ILE A 143 -5.97 -13.60 -11.84
CA ILE A 143 -6.56 -14.61 -10.95
C ILE A 143 -5.57 -15.74 -10.67
N PRO A 144 -4.99 -16.45 -11.66
CA PRO A 144 -4.06 -17.55 -11.37
C PRO A 144 -2.88 -17.12 -10.50
N ARG A 145 -2.34 -15.91 -10.73
CA ARG A 145 -1.23 -15.37 -9.95
C ARG A 145 -1.57 -15.03 -8.51
N LEU A 146 -2.80 -14.57 -8.26
CA LEU A 146 -3.29 -14.32 -6.91
C LEU A 146 -3.60 -15.63 -6.16
N LEU A 147 -3.90 -16.70 -6.89
CA LEU A 147 -4.14 -18.05 -6.34
C LEU A 147 -2.85 -18.89 -6.19
N ASP A 148 -1.71 -18.43 -6.71
CA ASP A 148 -0.42 -19.15 -6.71
C ASP A 148 0.28 -19.19 -5.34
N GLY A 149 -0.32 -18.58 -4.32
CA GLY A 149 0.24 -18.61 -2.98
C GLY A 149 -0.55 -17.79 -1.96
N PRO A 150 -0.09 -17.79 -0.71
CA PRO A 150 -0.68 -16.95 0.31
C PRO A 150 -0.42 -15.47 0.02
N VAL A 151 -1.34 -14.64 0.49
CA VAL A 151 -1.20 -13.19 0.59
C VAL A 151 -1.09 -12.78 2.04
N SER A 152 -0.62 -11.55 2.28
CA SER A 152 -0.78 -10.90 3.59
C SER A 152 -1.69 -9.71 3.42
N ILE A 153 -2.72 -9.62 4.23
CA ILE A 153 -3.67 -8.50 4.29
C ILE A 153 -3.41 -7.75 5.59
N GLU A 154 -3.15 -6.45 5.51
CA GLU A 154 -2.99 -5.58 6.65
C GLU A 154 -4.05 -4.49 6.66
N ARG A 155 -4.53 -4.14 7.86
CA ARG A 155 -5.43 -3.00 8.08
C ARG A 155 -4.68 -1.94 8.88
N TRP A 156 -4.82 -0.70 8.45
CA TRP A 156 -4.13 0.44 9.02
C TRP A 156 -5.10 1.59 9.28
N THR A 157 -4.94 2.28 10.41
CA THR A 157 -5.77 3.42 10.80
C THR A 157 -4.93 4.66 11.02
N GLY A 158 -5.56 5.83 10.95
CA GLY A 158 -4.91 7.11 11.24
C GLY A 158 -5.49 8.28 10.45
N GLN A 159 -4.89 9.45 10.65
CA GLN A 159 -5.35 10.71 10.06
C GLN A 159 -4.86 10.94 8.62
N ARG A 160 -3.86 10.17 8.14
CA ARG A 160 -3.16 10.43 6.87
C ARG A 160 -3.29 9.28 5.87
N LEU A 161 -4.46 8.65 5.79
CA LEU A 161 -4.65 7.46 4.94
C LEU A 161 -4.49 7.78 3.45
N GLU A 162 -4.92 8.97 3.03
CA GLU A 162 -4.83 9.46 1.66
C GLU A 162 -3.36 9.59 1.24
N LEU A 163 -2.54 10.18 2.10
CA LEU A 163 -1.09 10.27 1.88
C LEU A 163 -0.44 8.89 1.72
N ALA A 164 -0.92 7.86 2.44
CA ALA A 164 -0.39 6.51 2.32
C ALA A 164 -0.55 5.89 0.93
N LEU A 165 -1.50 6.35 0.12
CA LEU A 165 -1.68 5.88 -1.27
C LEU A 165 -0.47 6.19 -2.15
N ALA A 166 0.35 7.19 -1.81
CA ALA A 166 1.59 7.47 -2.52
C ALA A 166 2.60 6.31 -2.41
N SER A 167 2.61 5.57 -1.30
CA SER A 167 3.49 4.40 -1.09
C SER A 167 3.27 3.33 -2.17
N LYS A 168 2.03 3.14 -2.62
CA LYS A 168 1.66 2.22 -3.70
C LYS A 168 2.41 2.50 -4.99
N PHE A 169 2.48 3.76 -5.39
CA PHE A 169 3.13 4.15 -6.65
C PHE A 169 4.63 4.11 -6.54
N LEU A 170 5.14 4.52 -5.38
CA LEU A 170 6.55 4.46 -5.07
C LEU A 170 7.07 3.01 -5.11
N VAL A 171 6.46 2.10 -4.35
CA VAL A 171 6.90 0.69 -4.27
C VAL A 171 6.79 0.00 -5.62
N ARG A 172 5.68 0.23 -6.34
CA ARG A 172 5.48 -0.36 -7.67
C ARG A 172 6.50 0.15 -8.69
N ARG A 173 6.83 1.44 -8.66
CA ARG A 173 7.82 2.00 -9.59
C ARG A 173 9.23 1.52 -9.26
N ALA A 174 9.59 1.49 -7.99
CA ALA A 174 10.93 1.13 -7.54
C ALA A 174 11.22 -0.37 -7.68
N LEU A 175 10.25 -1.23 -7.38
CA LEU A 175 10.51 -2.67 -7.19
C LEU A 175 9.73 -3.60 -8.12
N SER A 176 8.70 -3.14 -8.83
CA SER A 176 7.87 -4.01 -9.68
C SER A 176 8.26 -3.99 -11.16
N ALA A 177 9.47 -3.54 -11.51
CA ALA A 177 9.94 -3.52 -12.90
C ALA A 177 9.96 -4.92 -13.54
N GLU A 178 10.25 -5.95 -12.74
CA GLU A 178 10.36 -7.35 -13.19
C GLU A 178 9.17 -8.23 -12.74
N ALA A 179 8.25 -7.68 -11.94
CA ALA A 179 7.15 -8.44 -11.37
C ALA A 179 5.98 -8.55 -12.35
N VAL A 180 5.49 -9.78 -12.57
CA VAL A 180 4.32 -10.05 -13.43
C VAL A 180 3.07 -9.41 -12.83
N THR A 181 2.99 -9.36 -11.50
CA THR A 181 1.97 -8.61 -10.79
C THR A 181 2.58 -7.47 -9.99
N ASN A 182 1.89 -6.34 -9.89
CA ASN A 182 2.29 -5.30 -8.94
C ASN A 182 2.35 -5.92 -7.52
N LEU A 183 3.52 -5.87 -6.88
CA LEU A 183 3.85 -6.60 -5.62
C LEU A 183 2.87 -6.32 -4.47
N VAL A 184 2.37 -5.08 -4.40
CA VAL A 184 1.48 -4.59 -3.34
C VAL A 184 0.23 -3.95 -3.93
N HIS A 185 -0.92 -4.18 -3.30
CA HIS A 185 -2.15 -3.40 -3.45
C HIS A 185 -2.38 -2.55 -2.21
N VAL A 186 -2.79 -1.30 -2.42
CA VAL A 186 -3.11 -0.36 -1.35
C VAL A 186 -4.37 0.40 -1.76
N GLU A 187 -5.33 0.47 -0.87
CA GLU A 187 -6.56 1.23 -1.05
C GLU A 187 -7.10 1.73 0.28
N ILE A 188 -7.94 2.78 0.23
CA ILE A 188 -8.76 3.19 1.35
C ILE A 188 -10.10 2.47 1.22
N THR A 189 -10.57 1.93 2.33
CA THR A 189 -11.82 1.18 2.42
C THR A 189 -12.53 1.50 3.73
N THR A 190 -13.78 1.08 3.88
CA THR A 190 -14.46 1.06 5.18
C THR A 190 -14.03 -0.17 5.99
N ALA A 191 -14.11 -0.06 7.31
CA ALA A 191 -13.85 -1.19 8.22
C ALA A 191 -14.76 -2.40 7.90
N ASP A 192 -16.02 -2.17 7.55
CA ASP A 192 -16.96 -3.22 7.16
C ASP A 192 -16.54 -3.96 5.90
N ARG A 193 -16.09 -3.23 4.87
CA ARG A 193 -15.62 -3.86 3.63
C ARG A 193 -14.31 -4.63 3.86
N ALA A 194 -13.41 -4.12 4.70
CA ALA A 194 -12.20 -4.83 5.09
C ALA A 194 -12.53 -6.12 5.86
N ALA A 195 -13.48 -6.06 6.80
CA ALA A 195 -13.92 -7.23 7.55
C ALA A 195 -14.61 -8.27 6.66
N ASN A 196 -15.44 -7.83 5.70
CA ASN A 196 -16.08 -8.74 4.75
C ASN A 196 -15.09 -9.44 3.82
N LEU A 197 -14.01 -8.74 3.42
CA LEU A 197 -12.92 -9.39 2.70
C LEU A 197 -12.26 -10.49 3.54
N LEU A 198 -11.95 -10.20 4.81
CA LEU A 198 -11.32 -11.18 5.71
C LEU A 198 -12.22 -12.40 6.01
N LYS A 199 -13.55 -12.24 5.95
CA LYS A 199 -14.49 -13.37 6.03
C LYS A 199 -14.51 -14.22 4.75
N ALA A 200 -14.14 -13.63 3.61
CA ALA A 200 -14.19 -14.30 2.31
C ALA A 200 -12.88 -15.03 1.96
N VAL A 201 -11.79 -14.84 2.70
CA VAL A 201 -10.51 -15.52 2.46
C VAL A 201 -10.41 -16.85 3.19
N GLU A 202 -9.56 -17.73 2.70
CA GLU A 202 -9.26 -19.00 3.34
C GLU A 202 -8.07 -18.81 4.29
N ILE A 203 -8.30 -19.06 5.58
CA ILE A 203 -7.24 -19.06 6.60
C ILE A 203 -6.78 -20.52 6.75
N PRO A 204 -5.49 -20.83 6.55
CA PRO A 204 -5.01 -22.19 6.74
C PRO A 204 -5.29 -22.68 8.16
N ALA A 205 -5.89 -23.86 8.30
CA ALA A 205 -6.24 -24.47 9.59
C ALA A 205 -5.03 -24.82 10.50
N MET A 206 -3.80 -24.46 10.14
CA MET A 206 -2.58 -24.80 10.88
C MET A 206 -1.99 -23.67 11.73
N LEU A 207 -2.71 -22.55 11.92
CA LEU A 207 -2.34 -21.47 12.86
C LEU A 207 -3.58 -20.92 13.58
N VAL A 208 -4.44 -21.80 14.10
CA VAL A 208 -5.40 -21.38 15.13
C VAL A 208 -4.65 -21.39 16.45
N ASP A 209 -3.97 -20.30 16.76
CA ASP A 209 -3.73 -19.97 18.17
C ASP A 209 -5.03 -19.33 18.67
N GLU A 210 -5.57 -19.78 19.79
CA GLU A 210 -6.87 -19.42 20.36
C GLU A 210 -6.91 -17.99 20.91
N SER A 211 -6.39 -17.03 20.16
CA SER A 211 -6.41 -15.61 20.48
C SER A 211 -7.35 -14.91 19.52
N GLY A 212 -8.63 -14.88 19.88
CA GLY A 212 -9.62 -14.04 19.22
C GLY A 212 -9.12 -12.60 19.15
N CYS A 213 -8.79 -12.15 17.94
CA CYS A 213 -8.47 -10.78 17.52
C CYS A 213 -8.06 -9.81 18.66
N MET A 214 -6.81 -9.98 19.11
CA MET A 214 -5.87 -8.89 19.35
C MET A 214 -4.47 -9.40 19.00
N ARG A 215 -4.01 -9.10 17.77
CA ARG A 215 -2.64 -8.73 17.36
C ARG A 215 -2.62 -8.30 15.90
#